data_AF-A0A371P7Q0-F1
#
_entry.id   AF-A0A371P7Q0-F1
#
_cell.length_a   1.000
_cell.length_b   1.000
_cell.length_c   1.000
_cell.angle_alpha   90.00
_cell.angle_beta   90.00
_cell.angle_gamma   90.00
#
_symmetry.space_group_name_H-M   'P 1'
#
loop_
_entity.id
_entity.type
_entity.pdbx_description
1 polymer ?
#
loop_
_entity_poly.entity_id
_entity_poly.type
_entity_poly.pdbx_seq_one_letter_code
_entity_poly.pdbx_strand_id
1 'polypeptide(L)'
;MILETKEVFFNFLNYSHESVLLYEKFNNLTFFLEDENAIEAHVKGVPEDQRAEMFDYHRREFQDLMNFMRNQMIVSISTFSEVIIEDFFYCLFVTKPALINQLIKQEEYKTQLGFSFEEFIKQPGKDQYMNILARRAAKAHNNGSYKKIFRRIKDITKLKIDKNIEDTLVEMSEIRNKIVHENIQLVVDNLFIKRFVDAVDTMTIHLAIKLKENNVKVIDSFKYLDRFVDSSEEGVSIK
;
A
#
# COMPACT_ATOMS: atom_id res chain seq x y z
N MET A 1 -32.08 -13.57 -11.85
CA MET A 1 -30.77 -13.86 -11.25
C MET A 1 -30.56 -12.84 -10.13
N ILE A 2 -30.73 -13.25 -8.88
CA ILE A 2 -30.53 -12.37 -7.72
C ILE A 2 -29.02 -12.24 -7.55
N LEU A 3 -28.47 -11.08 -7.91
CA LEU A 3 -27.08 -10.77 -7.61
C LEU A 3 -27.00 -10.57 -6.09
N GLU A 4 -26.43 -11.54 -5.38
CA GLU A 4 -26.04 -11.35 -3.99
C GLU A 4 -25.19 -10.07 -3.92
N THR A 5 -25.69 -9.09 -3.18
CA THR A 5 -24.90 -7.92 -2.83
C THR A 5 -23.72 -8.41 -2.01
N LYS A 6 -22.56 -8.54 -2.66
CA LYS A 6 -21.29 -8.80 -1.96
C LYS A 6 -21.17 -7.76 -0.85
N GLU A 7 -21.12 -8.25 0.37
CA GLU A 7 -20.89 -7.43 1.55
C GLU A 7 -19.57 -6.68 1.36
N VAL A 8 -19.58 -5.35 1.58
CA VAL A 8 -18.39 -4.52 1.46
C VAL A 8 -17.66 -4.52 2.80
N PHE A 9 -16.38 -4.87 2.76
CA PHE A 9 -15.52 -4.97 3.93
C PHE A 9 -14.08 -4.61 3.56
N PHE A 10 -13.33 -4.11 4.53
CA PHE A 10 -11.90 -3.90 4.41
C PHE A 10 -11.15 -5.15 4.87
N ASN A 11 -10.36 -5.75 3.98
CA ASN A 11 -9.69 -7.02 4.25
C ASN A 11 -8.32 -6.83 4.90
N PHE A 12 -8.33 -6.32 6.14
CA PHE A 12 -7.11 -6.08 6.93
C PHE A 12 -6.18 -7.30 6.96
N LEU A 13 -6.75 -8.49 7.21
CA LEU A 13 -5.97 -9.73 7.26
C LEU A 13 -5.21 -10.00 5.95
N ASN A 14 -5.88 -9.85 4.81
CA ASN A 14 -5.22 -10.03 3.52
C ASN A 14 -4.12 -8.99 3.30
N TYR A 15 -4.36 -7.72 3.64
CA TYR A 15 -3.35 -6.67 3.48
C TYR A 15 -2.11 -6.91 4.35
N SER A 16 -2.32 -7.25 5.62
CA SER A 16 -1.21 -7.57 6.54
C SER A 16 -0.44 -8.80 6.07
N HIS A 17 -1.13 -9.86 5.62
CA HIS A 17 -0.49 -11.07 5.11
C HIS A 17 0.32 -10.81 3.83
N GLU A 18 -0.26 -10.08 2.87
CA GLU A 18 0.43 -9.75 1.62
C GLU A 18 1.67 -8.87 1.86
N SER A 19 1.62 -7.93 2.81
CA SER A 19 2.77 -7.11 3.20
C SER A 19 3.93 -7.96 3.72
N VAL A 20 3.64 -8.88 4.66
CA VAL A 20 4.61 -9.83 5.22
C VAL A 20 5.19 -10.72 4.12
N LEU A 21 4.32 -11.34 3.31
CA LEU A 21 4.77 -12.23 2.23
C LEU A 21 5.63 -11.50 1.20
N LEU A 22 5.30 -10.26 0.85
CA LEU A 22 6.05 -9.45 -0.10
C LEU A 22 7.48 -9.23 0.42
N TYR A 23 7.64 -8.86 1.68
CA TYR A 23 8.95 -8.63 2.29
C TYR A 23 9.74 -9.94 2.51
N GLU A 24 9.09 -11.02 2.96
CA GLU A 24 9.73 -12.33 3.14
C GLU A 24 10.27 -12.89 1.82
N LYS A 25 9.47 -12.85 0.74
CA LYS A 25 9.91 -13.28 -0.59
C LYS A 25 11.13 -12.49 -1.06
N PHE A 26 11.14 -11.18 -0.81
CA PHE A 26 12.27 -10.32 -1.15
C PHE A 26 13.54 -10.67 -0.34
N ASN A 27 13.41 -10.90 0.96
CA ASN A 27 14.55 -11.30 1.80
C ASN A 27 15.10 -12.67 1.39
N ASN A 28 14.23 -13.63 1.09
CA ASN A 28 14.64 -14.95 0.62
C ASN A 28 15.42 -14.87 -0.70
N LEU A 29 14.96 -14.02 -1.63
CA LEU A 29 15.68 -13.75 -2.86
C LEU A 29 17.04 -13.08 -2.60
N THR A 30 17.09 -12.15 -1.64
CA THR A 30 18.35 -11.48 -1.27
C THR A 30 19.36 -12.50 -0.73
N PHE A 31 18.93 -13.37 0.18
CA PHE A 31 19.79 -14.42 0.74
C PHE A 31 20.32 -15.35 -0.35
N PHE A 32 19.50 -15.69 -1.34
CA PHE A 32 19.91 -16.53 -2.46
C PHE A 32 20.95 -15.84 -3.36
N LEU A 33 20.75 -14.55 -3.67
CA LEU A 33 21.63 -13.79 -4.57
C LEU A 33 22.94 -13.33 -3.90
N GLU A 34 22.98 -13.30 -2.57
CA GLU A 34 24.17 -12.97 -1.78
C GLU A 34 24.94 -14.22 -1.29
N ASP A 35 24.51 -15.44 -1.65
CA ASP A 35 25.19 -16.69 -1.28
C ASP A 35 26.49 -16.87 -2.08
N GLU A 36 27.63 -16.59 -1.44
CA GLU A 36 28.96 -16.76 -2.05
C GLU A 36 29.22 -18.20 -2.53
N ASN A 37 28.62 -19.22 -1.91
CA ASN A 37 28.77 -20.60 -2.38
C ASN A 37 28.03 -20.85 -3.70
N ALA A 38 26.90 -20.15 -3.92
CA ALA A 38 26.19 -20.19 -5.18
C ALA A 38 27.03 -19.54 -6.28
N ILE A 39 27.67 -18.40 -6.01
CA ILE A 39 28.60 -17.75 -6.93
C ILE A 39 29.79 -18.68 -7.23
N GLU A 40 30.38 -19.29 -6.20
CA GLU A 40 31.52 -20.23 -6.36
C GLU A 40 31.13 -21.44 -7.22
N ALA A 41 29.90 -21.94 -7.08
CA ALA A 41 29.40 -23.03 -7.90
C ALA A 41 29.31 -22.67 -9.40
N HIS A 42 29.03 -21.40 -9.73
CA HIS A 42 29.00 -20.92 -11.12
C HIS A 42 30.40 -20.85 -11.75
N VAL A 43 31.47 -20.68 -10.96
CA VAL A 43 32.85 -20.57 -11.47
C VAL A 43 33.67 -21.86 -11.39
N LYS A 44 33.09 -22.96 -10.88
CA LYS A 44 33.79 -24.25 -10.73
C LYS A 44 34.42 -24.82 -12.00
N GLY A 45 33.87 -24.51 -13.18
CA GLY A 45 34.38 -24.96 -14.48
C GLY A 45 35.34 -23.99 -15.18
N VAL A 46 35.64 -22.85 -14.55
CA VAL A 46 36.51 -21.80 -15.10
C VAL A 46 37.98 -22.13 -14.81
N PRO A 47 38.91 -21.92 -15.76
CA PRO A 47 40.35 -22.06 -15.51
C PRO A 47 40.82 -21.28 -14.27
N GLU A 48 41.74 -21.85 -13.50
CA GLU A 48 42.19 -21.31 -12.21
C GLU A 48 42.72 -19.86 -12.33
N ASP A 49 43.42 -19.57 -13.41
CA ASP A 49 43.98 -18.25 -13.73
C ASP A 49 42.91 -17.18 -14.05
N GLN A 50 41.68 -17.60 -14.35
CA GLN A 50 40.54 -16.74 -14.67
C GLN A 50 39.44 -16.76 -13.60
N ARG A 51 39.50 -17.69 -12.64
CA ARG A 51 38.42 -17.93 -11.67
C ARG A 51 38.12 -16.68 -10.83
N ALA A 52 39.15 -16.01 -10.32
CA ALA A 52 38.99 -14.82 -9.48
C ALA A 52 38.28 -13.69 -10.23
N GLU A 53 38.67 -13.43 -11.48
CA GLU A 53 38.05 -12.41 -12.32
C GLU A 53 36.58 -12.75 -12.62
N MET A 54 36.28 -14.01 -12.93
CA MET A 54 34.91 -14.45 -13.20
C MET A 54 34.03 -14.40 -11.94
N PHE A 55 34.58 -14.72 -10.77
CA PHE A 55 33.87 -14.61 -9.50
C PHE A 55 33.48 -13.15 -9.23
N ASP A 56 34.42 -12.22 -9.36
CA ASP A 56 34.16 -10.79 -9.18
C ASP A 56 33.20 -10.21 -10.24
N TYR A 57 33.23 -10.77 -11.46
CA TYR A 57 32.26 -10.44 -12.50
C TYR A 57 30.83 -10.83 -12.08
N HIS A 58 30.59 -12.10 -11.73
CA HIS A 58 29.26 -12.55 -11.30
C HIS A 58 28.79 -11.89 -10.00
N ARG A 59 29.70 -11.64 -9.07
CA ARG A 59 29.39 -10.89 -7.84
C ARG A 59 28.81 -9.51 -8.16
N ARG A 60 29.42 -8.78 -9.11
CA ARG A 60 28.93 -7.46 -9.55
C ARG A 60 27.58 -7.57 -10.25
N GLU A 61 27.41 -8.54 -11.15
CA GLU A 61 26.11 -8.75 -11.82
C GLU A 61 24.98 -9.02 -10.82
N PHE A 62 25.22 -9.86 -9.80
CA PHE A 62 24.22 -10.13 -8.76
C PHE A 62 23.97 -8.91 -7.87
N GLN A 63 24.99 -8.11 -7.57
CA GLN A 63 24.80 -6.85 -6.85
C GLN A 63 23.97 -5.84 -7.65
N ASP A 64 24.19 -5.71 -8.95
CA ASP A 64 23.41 -4.84 -9.82
C ASP A 64 21.96 -5.31 -9.92
N LEU A 65 21.73 -6.62 -10.07
CA LEU A 65 20.41 -7.22 -10.02
C LEU A 65 19.72 -6.97 -8.68
N MET A 66 20.44 -7.11 -7.56
CA MET A 66 19.92 -6.85 -6.23
C MET A 66 19.50 -5.39 -6.05
N ASN A 67 20.30 -4.44 -6.54
CA ASN A 67 19.94 -3.03 -6.51
C ASN A 67 18.69 -2.76 -7.36
N PHE A 68 18.59 -3.35 -8.55
CA PHE A 68 17.38 -3.25 -9.36
C PHE A 68 16.16 -3.79 -8.62
N MET A 69 16.26 -4.98 -8.01
CA MET A 69 15.17 -5.60 -7.24
C MET A 69 14.75 -4.73 -6.05
N ARG A 70 15.69 -4.13 -5.31
CA ARG A 70 15.38 -3.20 -4.21
C ARG A 70 14.57 -2.00 -4.68
N ASN A 71 14.91 -1.41 -5.83
CA ASN A 71 14.12 -0.31 -6.41
C ASN A 71 12.71 -0.77 -6.79
N GLN A 72 12.58 -1.95 -7.41
CA GLN A 72 11.25 -2.51 -7.74
C GLN A 72 10.42 -2.83 -6.50
N MET A 73 11.04 -3.19 -5.37
CA MET A 73 10.33 -3.36 -4.12
C MET A 73 9.74 -2.05 -3.61
N ILE A 74 10.47 -0.92 -3.69
CA ILE A 74 9.93 0.39 -3.31
C ILE A 74 8.70 0.74 -4.16
N VAL A 75 8.79 0.51 -5.48
CA VAL A 75 7.66 0.72 -6.40
C VAL A 75 6.47 -0.17 -6.01
N SER A 76 6.73 -1.45 -5.72
CA SER A 76 5.70 -2.43 -5.37
C SER A 76 5.01 -2.08 -4.06
N ILE A 77 5.77 -1.75 -3.00
CA ILE A 77 5.25 -1.37 -1.69
C ILE A 77 4.44 -0.07 -1.79
N SER A 78 4.95 0.93 -2.53
CA SER A 78 4.23 2.19 -2.75
C SER A 78 2.92 2.01 -3.52
N THR A 79 2.89 1.09 -4.50
CA THR A 79 1.67 0.76 -5.24
C THR A 79 0.68 0.03 -4.34
N PHE A 80 1.19 -0.89 -3.50
CA PHE A 80 0.38 -1.63 -2.56
C PHE A 80 -0.27 -0.74 -1.51
N SER A 81 0.43 0.24 -0.97
CA SER A 81 -0.15 1.23 -0.04
C SER A 81 -1.23 2.09 -0.69
N GLU A 82 -1.08 2.45 -1.98
CA GLU A 82 -2.15 3.14 -2.72
C GLU A 82 -3.42 2.29 -2.83
N VAL A 83 -3.28 0.98 -3.07
CA VAL A 83 -4.42 0.05 -3.11
C VAL A 83 -5.12 -0.02 -1.75
N ILE A 84 -4.36 -0.10 -0.66
CA ILE A 84 -4.91 -0.12 0.71
C ILE A 84 -5.70 1.16 1.01
N ILE A 85 -5.14 2.33 0.67
CA ILE A 85 -5.77 3.62 0.91
C ILE A 85 -7.04 3.79 0.04
N GLU A 86 -7.01 3.36 -1.22
CA GLU A 86 -8.19 3.38 -2.08
C GLU A 86 -9.30 2.50 -1.49
N ASP A 87 -8.97 1.29 -1.05
CA ASP A 87 -9.96 0.38 -0.47
C ASP A 87 -10.53 0.91 0.86
N PHE A 88 -9.69 1.55 1.68
CA PHE A 88 -10.14 2.26 2.88
C PHE A 88 -11.21 3.31 2.56
N PHE A 89 -10.93 4.19 1.59
CA PHE A 89 -11.91 5.21 1.19
C PHE A 89 -13.16 4.58 0.58
N TYR A 90 -13.01 3.55 -0.25
CA TYR A 90 -14.12 2.85 -0.88
C TYR A 90 -15.06 2.26 0.18
N CYS A 91 -14.53 1.50 1.14
CA CYS A 91 -15.30 0.92 2.23
C CYS A 91 -16.01 2.01 3.05
N LEU A 92 -15.31 3.09 3.38
CA LEU A 92 -15.89 4.22 4.11
C LEU A 92 -17.06 4.88 3.33
N PHE A 93 -16.88 5.12 2.03
CA PHE A 93 -17.88 5.80 1.21
C PHE A 93 -19.10 4.93 0.90
N VAL A 94 -18.92 3.61 0.73
CA VAL A 94 -20.06 2.69 0.59
C VAL A 94 -20.88 2.64 1.87
N THR A 95 -20.23 2.54 3.03
CA THR A 95 -20.93 2.48 4.33
C THR A 95 -21.54 3.83 4.72
N LYS A 96 -20.90 4.95 4.32
CA LYS A 96 -21.37 6.31 4.63
C LYS A 96 -21.54 7.17 3.37
N PRO A 97 -22.56 6.91 2.52
CA PRO A 97 -22.79 7.66 1.27
C PRO A 97 -22.98 9.17 1.47
N ALA A 98 -23.43 9.60 2.65
CA ALA A 98 -23.58 11.02 2.98
C ALA A 98 -22.26 11.80 2.86
N LEU A 99 -21.11 11.14 3.01
CA LEU A 99 -19.80 11.75 2.80
C LEU A 99 -19.60 12.12 1.32
N ILE A 100 -20.05 11.28 0.38
CA ILE A 100 -19.99 11.58 -1.06
C ILE A 100 -20.81 12.84 -1.37
N ASN A 101 -21.99 13.00 -0.76
CA ASN A 101 -22.81 14.19 -0.94
C ASN A 101 -22.11 15.48 -0.48
N GLN A 102 -21.24 15.41 0.53
CA GLN A 102 -20.42 16.55 0.96
C GLN A 102 -19.31 16.85 -0.06
N LEU A 103 -18.76 15.82 -0.71
CA LEU A 103 -17.72 15.97 -1.74
C LEU A 103 -18.26 16.59 -3.02
N ILE A 104 -19.45 16.17 -3.48
CA ILE A 104 -20.08 16.70 -4.71
C ILE A 104 -20.32 18.21 -4.63
N LYS A 105 -20.47 18.77 -3.43
CA LYS A 105 -20.63 20.21 -3.21
C LYS A 105 -19.34 21.00 -3.46
N GLN A 106 -18.19 20.34 -3.53
CA GLN A 106 -16.91 20.96 -3.84
C GLN A 106 -16.69 20.92 -5.36
N GLU A 107 -16.35 22.07 -5.94
CA GLU A 107 -16.27 22.23 -7.40
C GLU A 107 -15.26 21.26 -8.05
N GLU A 108 -14.19 20.90 -7.34
CA GLU A 108 -13.17 19.93 -7.78
C GLU A 108 -13.75 18.54 -8.08
N TYR A 109 -14.74 18.08 -7.32
CA TYR A 109 -15.27 16.71 -7.43
C TYR A 109 -16.61 16.64 -8.17
N LYS A 110 -17.24 17.78 -8.47
CA LYS A 110 -18.59 17.85 -9.03
C LYS A 110 -18.74 17.13 -10.37
N THR A 111 -17.74 17.25 -11.24
CA THR A 111 -17.74 16.57 -12.55
C THR A 111 -17.39 15.09 -12.42
N GLN A 112 -16.54 14.70 -11.46
CA GLN A 112 -16.09 13.31 -11.26
C GLN A 112 -17.12 12.46 -10.51
N LEU A 113 -17.87 13.06 -9.58
CA LEU A 113 -18.83 12.40 -8.70
C LEU A 113 -20.29 12.78 -9.01
N GLY A 114 -20.52 13.51 -10.10
CA GLY A 114 -21.84 13.92 -10.54
C GLY A 114 -22.73 12.73 -10.92
N PHE A 115 -24.04 12.92 -10.80
CA PHE A 115 -25.02 11.95 -11.26
C PHE A 115 -25.01 11.86 -12.78
N SER A 116 -24.89 10.63 -13.30
CA SER A 116 -25.06 10.31 -14.71
C SER A 116 -26.26 9.40 -14.87
N PHE A 117 -27.30 9.93 -15.52
CA PHE A 117 -28.52 9.16 -15.81
C PHE A 117 -28.21 7.95 -16.70
N GLU A 118 -27.33 8.12 -17.69
CA GLU A 118 -26.91 7.06 -18.60
C GLU A 118 -26.23 5.90 -17.86
N GLU A 119 -25.41 6.20 -16.87
CA GLU A 119 -24.77 5.15 -16.07
C GLU A 119 -25.74 4.50 -15.10
N PHE A 120 -26.64 5.29 -14.52
CA PHE A 120 -27.66 4.79 -13.61
C PHE A 120 -28.58 3.78 -14.28
N ILE A 121 -29.08 4.05 -15.50
CA ILE A 121 -29.94 3.10 -16.23
C ILE A 121 -29.22 1.80 -16.63
N LYS A 122 -27.89 1.83 -16.72
CA LYS A 122 -27.06 0.65 -16.99
C LYS A 122 -26.84 -0.21 -15.73
N GLN A 123 -27.18 0.30 -14.55
CA GLN A 123 -27.03 -0.45 -13.31
C GLN A 123 -28.32 -1.20 -12.91
N PRO A 124 -28.20 -2.36 -12.26
CA PRO A 124 -29.34 -3.12 -11.75
C PRO A 124 -30.17 -2.37 -10.70
N GLY A 125 -29.59 -1.34 -10.07
CA GLY A 125 -30.24 -0.60 -9.01
C GLY A 125 -29.36 0.48 -8.38
N LYS A 126 -29.95 1.17 -7.40
CA LYS A 126 -29.33 2.25 -6.64
C LYS A 126 -28.04 1.82 -5.96
N ASP A 127 -28.01 0.64 -5.36
CA ASP A 127 -26.85 0.18 -4.57
C ASP A 127 -25.63 -0.09 -5.45
N GLN A 128 -25.84 -0.64 -6.65
CA GLN A 128 -24.77 -0.83 -7.64
C GLN A 128 -24.24 0.51 -8.14
N TYR A 129 -25.13 1.47 -8.38
CA TYR A 129 -24.71 2.83 -8.75
C TYR A 129 -23.95 3.52 -7.62
N MET A 130 -24.37 3.34 -6.37
CA MET A 130 -23.66 3.89 -5.21
C MET A 130 -22.26 3.31 -5.07
N ASN A 131 -22.07 2.03 -5.37
CA ASN A 131 -20.76 1.41 -5.42
C ASN A 131 -19.84 2.04 -6.47
N ILE A 132 -20.37 2.41 -7.64
CA ILE A 132 -19.61 3.13 -8.67
C ILE A 132 -19.17 4.50 -8.15
N LEU A 133 -20.09 5.26 -7.56
CA LEU A 133 -19.79 6.57 -6.98
C LEU A 133 -18.75 6.47 -5.85
N ALA A 134 -18.88 5.49 -4.97
CA ALA A 134 -17.92 5.26 -3.90
C ALA A 134 -16.52 4.93 -4.43
N ARG A 135 -16.41 4.11 -5.50
CA ARG A 135 -15.12 3.83 -6.16
C ARG A 135 -14.51 5.09 -6.78
N ARG A 136 -15.31 5.94 -7.42
CA ARG A 136 -14.82 7.22 -7.97
C ARG A 136 -14.35 8.15 -6.87
N ALA A 137 -15.13 8.26 -5.79
CA ALA A 137 -14.77 9.08 -4.64
C ALA A 137 -13.47 8.60 -4.01
N ALA A 138 -13.30 7.28 -3.85
CA ALA A 138 -12.09 6.67 -3.34
C ALA A 138 -10.86 6.99 -4.20
N LYS A 139 -10.95 6.77 -5.52
CA LYS A 139 -9.88 7.12 -6.46
C LYS A 139 -9.53 8.60 -6.42
N ALA A 140 -10.53 9.48 -6.40
CA ALA A 140 -10.30 10.92 -6.34
C ALA A 140 -9.60 11.33 -5.04
N HIS A 141 -9.91 10.65 -3.92
CA HIS A 141 -9.29 10.92 -2.62
C HIS A 141 -7.88 10.35 -2.49
N ASN A 142 -7.61 9.23 -3.17
CA ASN A 142 -6.30 8.60 -3.27
C ASN A 142 -5.38 9.25 -4.33
N ASN A 143 -5.85 10.25 -5.08
CA ASN A 143 -5.04 10.87 -6.12
C ASN A 143 -4.14 12.02 -5.61
N GLY A 144 -2.94 12.13 -6.15
CA GLY A 144 -1.98 13.20 -5.84
C GLY A 144 -0.94 12.79 -4.81
N SER A 145 -0.27 13.77 -4.19
CA SER A 145 0.79 13.49 -3.23
C SER A 145 0.25 12.89 -1.92
N TYR A 146 1.03 12.02 -1.27
CA TYR A 146 0.68 11.41 0.01
C TYR A 146 0.30 12.44 1.08
N LYS A 147 0.96 13.60 1.11
CA LYS A 147 0.56 14.73 1.99
C LYS A 147 -0.90 15.16 1.80
N LYS A 148 -1.37 15.24 0.54
CA LYS A 148 -2.77 15.57 0.24
C LYS A 148 -3.70 14.43 0.64
N ILE A 149 -3.29 13.18 0.40
CA ILE A 149 -4.05 11.98 0.75
C ILE A 149 -4.25 11.90 2.27
N PHE A 150 -3.19 12.03 3.08
CA PHE A 150 -3.28 12.04 4.55
C PHE A 150 -4.13 13.19 5.08
N ARG A 151 -4.01 14.39 4.48
CA ARG A 151 -4.89 15.50 4.81
C ARG A 151 -6.36 15.14 4.57
N ARG A 152 -6.70 14.50 3.45
CA ARG A 152 -8.08 14.06 3.15
C ARG A 152 -8.56 12.98 4.13
N ILE A 153 -7.72 12.02 4.48
CA ILE A 153 -8.01 11.01 5.51
C ILE A 153 -8.37 11.71 6.83
N LYS A 154 -7.54 12.66 7.26
CA LYS A 154 -7.76 13.46 8.47
C LYS A 154 -9.00 14.32 8.39
N ASP A 155 -9.28 14.96 7.26
CA ASP A 155 -10.43 15.85 7.11
C ASP A 155 -11.75 15.09 7.24
N ILE A 156 -11.84 13.91 6.62
CA ILE A 156 -13.05 13.06 6.60
C ILE A 156 -13.22 12.28 7.90
N THR A 157 -12.14 11.70 8.44
CA THR A 157 -12.26 10.76 9.57
C THR A 157 -11.77 11.32 10.89
N LYS A 158 -11.04 12.43 10.88
CA LYS A 158 -10.28 12.97 12.03
C LYS A 158 -9.14 12.06 12.51
N LEU A 159 -8.82 10.99 11.78
CA LEU A 159 -7.63 10.18 12.03
C LEU A 159 -6.37 11.03 11.86
N LYS A 160 -5.46 10.94 12.82
CA LYS A 160 -4.11 11.49 12.72
C LYS A 160 -3.16 10.31 12.71
N ILE A 161 -2.41 10.16 11.63
CA ILE A 161 -1.34 9.17 11.56
C ILE A 161 -0.11 9.78 12.22
N ASP A 162 0.72 8.95 12.85
CA ASP A 162 1.98 9.42 13.43
C ASP A 162 2.83 10.11 12.35
N LYS A 163 3.46 11.23 12.71
CA LYS A 163 4.17 12.06 11.75
C LYS A 163 5.35 11.32 11.13
N ASN A 164 6.06 10.46 11.87
CA ASN A 164 7.18 9.71 11.32
C ASN A 164 6.69 8.71 10.25
N ILE A 165 5.51 8.11 10.45
CA ILE A 165 4.88 7.22 9.47
C ILE A 165 4.44 8.02 8.24
N GLU A 166 3.78 9.17 8.42
CA GLU A 166 3.40 10.04 7.30
C GLU A 166 4.62 10.48 6.47
N ASP A 167 5.69 10.96 7.14
CA ASP A 167 6.92 11.42 6.49
C ASP A 167 7.62 10.26 5.76
N THR A 168 7.64 9.05 6.33
CA THR A 168 8.20 7.84 5.70
C THR A 168 7.44 7.45 4.43
N LEU A 169 6.11 7.50 4.45
CA LEU A 169 5.29 7.16 3.28
C LEU A 169 5.34 8.23 2.19
N VAL A 170 5.50 9.50 2.58
CA VAL A 170 5.80 10.60 1.65
C VAL A 170 7.14 10.38 0.97
N GLU A 171 8.20 10.10 1.74
CA GLU A 171 9.54 9.80 1.21
C GLU A 171 9.48 8.64 0.21
N MET A 172 8.78 7.55 0.57
CA MET A 172 8.56 6.39 -0.29
C MET A 172 7.92 6.78 -1.63
N SER A 173 6.84 7.57 -1.61
CA SER A 173 6.14 8.01 -2.81
C SER A 173 7.02 8.90 -3.70
N GLU A 174 7.79 9.80 -3.10
CA GLU A 174 8.73 10.66 -3.82
C GLU A 174 9.85 9.84 -4.48
N ILE A 175 10.40 8.85 -3.77
CA ILE A 175 11.40 7.91 -4.32
C ILE A 175 10.79 7.07 -5.45
N ARG A 176 9.59 6.52 -5.27
CA ARG A 176 8.90 5.76 -6.32
C ARG A 176 8.75 6.60 -7.59
N ASN A 177 8.41 7.88 -7.47
CA ASN A 177 8.28 8.77 -8.62
C ASN A 177 9.63 8.97 -9.33
N LYS A 178 10.73 9.14 -8.59
CA LYS A 178 12.08 9.22 -9.15
C LYS A 178 12.47 7.94 -9.89
N ILE A 179 12.19 6.77 -9.31
CA ILE A 179 12.47 5.48 -9.94
C ILE A 179 11.66 5.33 -11.24
N VAL A 180 10.35 5.58 -11.19
CA VAL A 180 9.43 5.30 -12.31
C VAL A 180 9.51 6.35 -13.42
N HIS A 181 9.64 7.63 -13.08
CA HIS A 181 9.55 8.73 -14.06
C HIS A 181 10.90 9.32 -14.44
N GLU A 182 11.88 9.29 -13.53
CA GLU A 182 13.23 9.82 -13.78
C GLU A 182 14.25 8.71 -14.07
N ASN A 183 13.83 7.43 -13.98
CA ASN A 183 14.67 6.25 -14.18
C ASN A 183 15.92 6.23 -13.28
N ILE A 184 15.79 6.78 -12.07
CA ILE A 184 16.87 6.80 -11.07
C ILE A 184 16.99 5.41 -10.42
N GLN A 185 18.22 4.91 -10.31
CA GLN A 185 18.53 3.73 -9.51
C GLN A 185 19.17 4.16 -8.19
N LEU A 186 18.53 3.82 -7.08
CA LEU A 186 19.07 4.04 -5.75
C LEU A 186 19.82 2.79 -5.27
N VAL A 187 20.96 3.00 -4.63
CA VAL A 187 21.66 1.96 -3.88
C VAL A 187 21.21 2.07 -2.43
N VAL A 188 20.38 1.13 -2.00
CA VAL A 188 19.81 1.07 -0.64
C VAL A 188 20.02 -0.32 -0.07
N ASP A 189 19.90 -0.46 1.25
CA ASP A 189 19.96 -1.74 1.93
C ASP A 189 18.55 -2.29 2.22
N ASN A 190 18.49 -3.51 2.77
CA ASN A 190 17.21 -4.15 3.09
C ASN A 190 16.50 -3.47 4.27
N LEU A 191 17.23 -2.83 5.19
CA LEU A 191 16.64 -2.09 6.32
C LEU A 191 15.86 -0.87 5.83
N PHE A 192 16.36 -0.20 4.79
CA PHE A 192 15.67 0.90 4.12
C PHE A 192 14.33 0.46 3.54
N ILE A 193 14.29 -0.71 2.89
CA ILE A 193 13.05 -1.31 2.37
C ILE A 193 12.11 -1.69 3.51
N LYS A 194 12.64 -2.34 4.55
CA LYS A 194 11.86 -2.77 5.73
C LYS A 194 11.11 -1.60 6.37
N ARG A 195 11.78 -0.45 6.52
CA ARG A 195 11.16 0.76 7.06
C ARG A 195 9.89 1.17 6.32
N PHE A 196 9.84 1.01 4.99
CA PHE A 196 8.64 1.28 4.21
C PHE A 196 7.54 0.24 4.45
N VAL A 197 7.90 -1.05 4.50
CA VAL A 197 6.96 -2.13 4.83
C VAL A 197 6.32 -1.87 6.20
N ASP A 198 7.13 -1.59 7.22
CA ASP A 198 6.66 -1.31 8.58
C ASP A 198 5.71 -0.09 8.63
N ALA A 199 6.02 0.95 7.85
CA ALA A 199 5.17 2.14 7.75
C ALA A 199 3.82 1.85 7.06
N VAL A 200 3.82 1.03 6.01
CA VAL A 200 2.58 0.60 5.34
C VAL A 200 1.74 -0.28 6.26
N ASP A 201 2.35 -1.19 7.01
CA ASP A 201 1.64 -2.03 7.99
C ASP A 201 1.01 -1.19 9.09
N THR A 202 1.79 -0.26 9.66
CA THR A 202 1.31 0.65 10.71
C THR A 202 0.16 1.52 10.22
N MET A 203 0.27 2.08 9.01
CA MET A 203 -0.82 2.81 8.37
C MET A 203 -2.06 1.92 8.20
N THR A 204 -1.88 0.69 7.72
CA THR A 204 -2.98 -0.26 7.49
C THR A 204 -3.74 -0.58 8.78
N ILE A 205 -3.02 -0.74 9.90
CA ILE A 205 -3.61 -0.90 11.24
C ILE A 205 -4.44 0.34 11.61
N HIS A 206 -3.88 1.55 11.48
CA HIS A 206 -4.60 2.79 11.80
C HIS A 206 -5.87 2.97 10.96
N LEU A 207 -5.80 2.67 9.67
CA LEU A 207 -6.95 2.72 8.77
C LEU A 207 -8.03 1.70 9.17
N ALA A 208 -7.63 0.47 9.47
CA ALA A 208 -8.54 -0.60 9.88
C ALA A 208 -9.27 -0.28 11.20
N ILE A 209 -8.54 0.20 12.21
CA ILE A 209 -9.13 0.66 13.48
C ILE A 209 -10.13 1.78 13.20
N LYS A 210 -9.75 2.75 12.36
CA LYS A 210 -10.64 3.86 12.06
C LYS A 210 -11.91 3.44 11.32
N LEU A 211 -11.83 2.43 10.46
CA LEU A 211 -13.00 1.83 9.82
C LEU A 211 -13.91 1.15 10.85
N LYS A 212 -13.37 0.38 11.80
CA LYS A 212 -14.13 -0.20 12.92
C LYS A 212 -14.88 0.89 13.70
N GLU A 213 -14.21 1.97 14.10
CA GLU A 213 -14.84 3.13 14.79
C GLU A 213 -15.96 3.78 13.97
N ASN A 214 -15.88 3.67 12.64
CA ASN A 214 -16.89 4.20 11.73
C ASN A 214 -18.01 3.19 11.40
N ASN A 215 -18.10 2.07 12.12
CA ASN A 215 -19.05 0.98 11.87
C ASN A 215 -18.92 0.36 10.47
N VAL A 216 -17.71 0.38 9.90
CA VAL A 216 -17.40 -0.31 8.65
C VAL A 216 -16.88 -1.70 9.00
N LYS A 217 -17.33 -2.72 8.25
CA LYS A 217 -16.87 -4.10 8.45
C LYS A 217 -15.39 -4.23 8.09
N VAL A 218 -14.63 -4.82 9.01
CA VAL A 218 -13.20 -5.13 8.83
C VAL A 218 -12.99 -6.62 9.10
N ILE A 219 -12.31 -7.32 8.18
CA ILE A 219 -11.94 -8.72 8.39
C ILE A 219 -10.64 -8.78 9.19
N ASP A 220 -10.75 -9.24 10.43
CA ASP A 220 -9.66 -9.45 11.37
C ASP A 220 -9.88 -10.78 12.12
N SER A 221 -9.71 -11.90 11.41
CA SER A 221 -10.03 -13.24 11.91
C SER A 221 -9.26 -13.64 13.16
N PHE A 222 -8.10 -13.03 13.40
CA PHE A 222 -7.24 -13.30 14.54
C PHE A 222 -7.38 -12.29 15.69
N LYS A 223 -8.31 -11.33 15.57
CA LYS A 223 -8.49 -10.24 16.55
C LYS A 223 -7.19 -9.48 16.82
N TYR A 224 -6.35 -9.33 15.79
CA TYR A 224 -5.07 -8.67 15.93
C TYR A 224 -5.25 -7.20 16.29
N LEU A 225 -6.27 -6.55 15.73
CA LEU A 225 -6.57 -5.14 15.95
C LEU A 225 -7.02 -4.85 17.39
N ASP A 226 -7.61 -5.83 18.08
CA ASP A 226 -8.13 -5.63 19.44
C ASP A 226 -7.00 -5.24 20.42
N ARG A 227 -5.77 -5.69 20.16
CA ARG A 227 -4.56 -5.32 20.92
C ARG A 227 -4.22 -3.82 20.87
N PHE A 228 -4.72 -3.10 19.86
CA PHE A 228 -4.43 -1.69 19.62
C PHE A 228 -5.60 -0.78 20.02
N VAL A 229 -6.80 -1.35 20.15
CA VAL A 229 -8.00 -0.61 20.57
C VAL A 229 -7.95 -0.37 22.08
N ASP A 230 -7.59 -1.37 22.88
CA ASP A 230 -7.53 -1.25 24.35
C ASP A 230 -6.42 -0.27 24.83
N SER A 231 -5.35 -0.09 24.06
CA SER A 231 -4.28 0.87 24.35
C SER A 231 -4.63 2.34 24.06
N SER A 232 -5.73 2.59 23.35
CA SER A 232 -6.13 3.95 22.96
C SER A 232 -6.94 4.69 24.04
N GLU A 233 -7.53 3.97 24.99
CA GLU A 233 -8.19 4.55 26.18
C GLU A 233 -7.18 5.03 27.23
N GLU A 234 -5.93 4.55 27.20
CA GLU A 234 -4.86 4.95 28.13
C GLU A 234 -3.86 5.98 27.56
N GLY A 235 -4.09 6.50 26.35
CA GLY A 235 -3.25 7.57 25.80
C GLY A 235 -1.79 7.17 25.55
N VAL A 236 -1.55 5.94 25.10
CA VAL A 236 -0.19 5.48 24.76
C VAL A 236 0.11 5.80 23.29
N SER A 237 1.14 6.63 23.07
CA SER A 237 1.79 6.81 21.78
C SER A 237 2.31 5.46 21.29
N ILE A 238 1.83 5.01 20.14
CA ILE A 238 2.44 3.90 19.40
C ILE A 238 3.87 4.35 19.08
N LYS A 239 4.86 3.64 19.62
CA LYS A 239 6.30 3.84 19.37
C LYS A 239 6.78 2.90 18.28
#